data_AF-A0A7S1FAC6-F1
#
_entry.id   AF-A0A7S1FAC6-F1
#
_cell.length_a   1.000
_cell.length_b   1.000
_cell.length_c   1.000
_cell.angle_alpha   90.00
_cell.angle_beta   90.00
_cell.angle_gamma   90.00
#
_symmetry.space_group_name_H-M   'P 1'
#
loop_
_entity.id
_entity.type
_entity.pdbx_description
1 polymer ?
#
loop_
_entity_poly.entity_id
_entity_poly.type
_entity_poly.pdbx_seq_one_letter_code
_entity_poly.pdbx_strand_id
1 'polypeptide(L)'
;NAHTCEEARLPLLKRERIKFALWETSAPLRESLVRAFKDASIYLLHDPDRWQWLTTWVNGFLEQMWVDISDEVEHSLLRSILKADTKELRGGQWGDRSILVRLCLRVRAFILHHYLPYDKSIFGKLKDPVYVCIMVVTLLPVHPLRTIVFGVLLVCLLLPNKPDEYMLLTFILLFKGTQFLTGGFTTLLTGTMQYFYCFSVHKQDFLSCVE
;
A
#
# COMPACT_ATOMS: atom_id res chain seq x y z
N ASN A 1 7.01 -42.46 30.07
CA ASN A 1 6.80 -41.05 29.65
C ASN A 1 7.83 -40.50 28.67
N ALA A 2 8.96 -41.16 28.40
CA ALA A 2 9.90 -40.72 27.35
C ALA A 2 9.47 -41.15 25.92
N HIS A 3 8.90 -42.36 25.77
CA HIS A 3 8.50 -42.90 24.47
C HIS A 3 7.35 -42.12 23.77
N THR A 4 6.44 -41.52 24.53
CA THR A 4 5.33 -40.72 23.96
C THR A 4 5.76 -39.35 23.45
N CYS A 5 6.93 -38.84 23.87
CA CYS A 5 7.45 -37.54 23.43
C CYS A 5 8.21 -37.65 22.10
N GLU A 6 8.77 -38.83 21.80
CA GLU A 6 9.52 -39.10 20.57
C GLU A 6 8.60 -39.33 19.37
N GLU A 7 7.48 -40.01 19.58
CA GLU A 7 6.47 -40.29 18.54
C GLU A 7 5.75 -39.01 18.07
N ALA A 8 5.61 -38.00 18.94
CA ALA A 8 5.06 -36.69 18.60
C ALA A 8 6.03 -35.77 17.83
N ARG A 9 7.36 -36.02 17.86
CA ARG A 9 8.37 -35.23 17.14
C ARG A 9 8.51 -35.63 15.67
N LEU A 10 8.20 -36.88 15.34
CA LEU A 10 8.29 -37.41 13.99
C LEU A 10 7.46 -36.65 12.94
N PRO A 11 6.18 -36.27 13.19
CA PRO A 11 5.39 -35.49 12.24
C PRO A 11 5.87 -34.04 12.10
N LEU A 12 6.40 -33.43 13.17
CA LEU A 12 6.99 -32.09 13.13
C LEU A 12 8.25 -32.06 12.27
N LEU A 13 9.16 -33.02 12.44
CA LEU A 13 10.38 -33.14 11.64
C LEU A 13 10.09 -33.42 10.16
N LYS A 14 9.04 -34.18 9.84
CA LYS A 14 8.60 -34.36 8.45
C LYS A 14 8.07 -33.06 7.85
N ARG A 15 7.29 -32.29 8.61
CA ARG A 15 6.75 -31.00 8.17
C ARG A 15 7.86 -29.97 7.94
N GLU A 16 8.86 -29.92 8.81
CA GLU A 16 10.04 -29.06 8.69
C GLU A 16 10.86 -29.41 7.42
N ARG A 17 11.08 -30.71 7.17
CA ARG A 17 11.79 -31.16 5.95
C ARG A 17 11.03 -30.87 4.66
N ILE A 18 9.71 -31.03 4.66
CA ILE A 18 8.88 -30.68 3.51
C ILE A 18 8.95 -29.17 3.23
N LYS A 19 8.86 -28.32 4.27
CA LYS A 19 9.04 -26.87 4.11
C LYS A 19 10.40 -26.51 3.53
N PHE A 20 11.47 -27.15 4.01
CA PHE A 20 12.83 -26.92 3.52
C PHE A 20 13.00 -27.35 2.06
N ALA A 21 12.46 -28.50 1.67
CA ALA A 21 12.49 -28.96 0.29
C ALA A 21 11.66 -28.06 -0.65
N LEU A 22 10.52 -27.55 -0.17
CA LEU A 22 9.69 -26.58 -0.90
C LEU A 22 10.39 -25.22 -1.04
N TRP A 23 11.15 -24.83 -0.02
CA TRP A 23 12.00 -23.65 -0.06
C TRP A 23 13.08 -23.82 -1.13
N GLU A 24 13.93 -24.84 -1.06
CA GLU A 24 14.99 -25.06 -2.05
C GLU A 24 14.46 -25.12 -3.49
N THR A 25 13.35 -25.83 -3.72
CA THR A 25 12.75 -25.95 -5.06
C THR A 25 12.16 -24.64 -5.59
N SER A 26 11.85 -23.67 -4.73
CA SER A 26 11.34 -22.35 -5.13
C SER A 26 12.42 -21.32 -5.45
N ALA A 27 13.70 -21.60 -5.18
CA ALA A 27 14.82 -20.67 -5.44
C ALA A 27 14.87 -20.09 -6.87
N PRO A 28 14.77 -20.88 -7.96
CA PRO A 28 14.81 -20.32 -9.32
C PRO A 28 13.58 -19.46 -9.65
N LEU A 29 12.44 -19.76 -9.02
CA LEU A 29 11.19 -19.02 -9.17
C LEU A 29 11.29 -17.66 -8.47
N ARG A 30 11.94 -17.62 -7.30
CA ARG A 30 12.24 -16.40 -6.55
C ARG A 30 13.14 -15.46 -7.33
N GLU A 31 14.25 -15.96 -7.88
CA GLU A 31 15.15 -15.12 -8.68
C GLU A 31 14.47 -14.54 -9.93
N SER A 32 13.67 -15.35 -10.64
CA SER A 32 12.94 -14.89 -11.82
C SER A 32 11.91 -13.81 -11.47
N LEU A 33 11.21 -13.96 -10.34
CA LEU A 33 10.21 -12.99 -9.87
C LEU A 33 10.81 -11.71 -9.28
N VAL A 34 11.93 -11.83 -8.54
CA VAL A 34 12.68 -10.66 -8.06
C VAL A 34 13.22 -9.86 -9.24
N ARG A 35 13.69 -10.53 -10.30
CA ARG A 35 14.08 -9.86 -11.55
C ARG A 35 12.88 -9.22 -12.23
N ALA A 36 11.75 -9.92 -12.36
CA ALA A 36 10.53 -9.35 -12.94
C ALA A 36 10.02 -8.12 -12.15
N PHE A 37 10.11 -8.14 -10.82
CA PHE A 37 9.76 -7.00 -9.98
C PHE A 37 10.76 -5.84 -10.14
N LYS A 38 12.05 -6.15 -10.28
CA LYS A 38 13.09 -5.14 -10.56
C LYS A 38 12.86 -4.48 -11.90
N ASP A 39 12.58 -5.29 -12.92
CA ASP A 39 12.29 -4.83 -14.27
C ASP A 39 10.98 -4.03 -14.31
N ALA A 40 9.95 -4.45 -13.57
CA ALA A 40 8.71 -3.69 -13.41
C ALA A 40 8.93 -2.36 -12.67
N SER A 41 9.77 -2.35 -11.64
CA SER A 41 10.15 -1.13 -10.91
C SER A 41 10.88 -0.17 -11.84
N ILE A 42 11.85 -0.65 -12.61
CA ILE A 42 12.60 0.12 -13.61
C ILE A 42 11.65 0.62 -14.72
N TYR A 43 10.68 -0.18 -15.14
CA TYR A 43 9.67 0.21 -16.12
C TYR A 43 8.75 1.32 -15.58
N LEU A 44 8.31 1.22 -14.31
CA LEU A 44 7.57 2.27 -13.61
C LEU A 44 8.40 3.56 -13.45
N LEU A 45 9.72 3.43 -13.33
CA LEU A 45 10.69 4.54 -13.30
C LEU A 45 10.99 5.10 -14.69
N HIS A 46 10.55 4.46 -15.77
CA HIS A 46 10.74 4.89 -17.16
C HIS A 46 9.50 5.59 -17.75
N ASP A 47 8.61 6.10 -16.89
CA ASP A 47 7.47 6.91 -17.33
C ASP A 47 7.90 8.22 -18.00
N PRO A 48 7.25 8.63 -19.11
CA PRO A 48 7.59 9.86 -19.84
C PRO A 48 7.31 11.15 -19.06
N ASP A 49 6.51 11.09 -18.00
CA ASP A 49 6.06 12.24 -17.19
C ASP A 49 6.87 12.48 -15.89
N ARG A 50 8.04 11.85 -15.74
CA ARG A 50 8.81 11.86 -14.48
C ARG A 50 9.63 13.14 -14.23
N TRP A 51 9.73 13.53 -12.96
CA TRP A 51 10.67 14.57 -12.52
C TRP A 51 12.08 13.99 -12.33
N GLN A 52 13.07 14.59 -12.99
CA GLN A 52 14.45 14.06 -13.03
C GLN A 52 15.09 13.97 -11.65
N TRP A 53 14.92 14.99 -10.80
CA TRP A 53 15.47 15.01 -9.44
C TRP A 53 14.85 13.90 -8.55
N LEU A 54 13.56 13.66 -8.73
CA LEU A 54 12.81 12.67 -7.95
C LEU A 54 13.23 11.25 -8.33
N THR A 55 13.58 11.02 -9.60
CA THR A 55 14.04 9.69 -10.06
C THR A 55 15.34 9.29 -9.34
N THR A 56 16.29 10.21 -9.22
CA THR A 56 17.58 9.94 -8.57
C THR A 56 17.40 9.62 -7.08
N TRP A 57 16.53 10.38 -6.40
CA TRP A 57 16.25 10.15 -4.98
C TRP A 57 15.47 8.84 -4.76
N VAL A 58 14.44 8.58 -5.56
CA VAL A 58 13.63 7.35 -5.48
C VAL A 58 14.50 6.13 -5.78
N ASN A 59 15.39 6.16 -6.77
CA ASN A 59 16.30 5.05 -7.05
C ASN A 59 17.18 4.72 -5.83
N GLY A 60 17.77 5.74 -5.19
CA GLY A 60 18.59 5.53 -3.99
C GLY A 60 17.79 4.95 -2.83
N PHE A 61 16.57 5.45 -2.60
CA PHE A 61 15.69 4.91 -1.57
C PHE A 61 15.23 3.48 -1.88
N LEU A 62 14.90 3.20 -3.15
CA LEU A 62 14.39 1.91 -3.60
C LEU A 62 15.49 0.84 -3.53
N GLU A 63 16.74 1.17 -3.87
CA GLU A 63 17.90 0.30 -3.63
C GLU A 63 18.10 0.00 -2.15
N GLN A 64 17.95 1.00 -1.28
CA GLN A 64 18.07 0.82 0.16
C GLN A 64 16.95 -0.06 0.73
N MET A 65 15.73 0.13 0.26
CA MET A 65 14.56 -0.66 0.68
C MET A 65 14.48 -2.04 0.00
N TRP A 66 15.21 -2.26 -1.09
CA TRP A 66 15.11 -3.49 -1.89
C TRP A 66 15.45 -4.74 -1.08
N VAL A 67 16.41 -4.62 -0.16
CA VAL A 67 16.86 -5.71 0.71
C VAL A 67 15.70 -6.20 1.59
N ASP A 68 14.96 -5.27 2.20
CA ASP A 68 13.84 -5.60 3.10
C ASP A 68 12.57 -5.98 2.33
N ILE A 69 12.31 -5.33 1.19
CA ILE A 69 11.13 -5.61 0.36
C ILE A 69 11.23 -7.00 -0.26
N SER A 70 12.42 -7.48 -0.63
CA SER A 70 12.58 -8.79 -1.25
C SER A 70 12.14 -9.93 -0.33
N ASP A 71 12.40 -9.82 0.98
CA ASP A 71 12.10 -10.85 1.97
C ASP A 71 10.59 -10.92 2.30
N GLU A 72 9.93 -9.77 2.44
CA GLU A 72 8.49 -9.70 2.71
C GLU A 72 7.63 -10.07 1.48
N VAL A 73 8.08 -9.66 0.29
CA VAL A 73 7.42 -10.00 -1.00
C VAL A 73 7.47 -11.51 -1.22
N GLU A 74 8.58 -12.16 -0.89
CA GLU A 74 8.75 -13.60 -0.95
C GLU A 74 7.74 -14.34 -0.05
N HIS A 75 7.52 -13.85 1.17
CA HIS A 75 6.58 -14.44 2.12
C HIS A 75 5.09 -14.18 1.82
N SER A 76 4.77 -13.12 1.09
CA SER A 76 3.41 -12.77 0.69
C SER A 76 2.99 -13.44 -0.63
N LEU A 77 3.93 -13.67 -1.56
CA LEU A 77 3.66 -14.28 -2.87
C LEU A 77 3.31 -15.77 -2.80
N LEU A 78 3.95 -16.53 -1.90
CA LEU A 78 3.61 -17.93 -1.67
C LEU A 78 2.15 -18.12 -1.26
N ARG A 79 1.52 -17.08 -0.68
CA ARG A 79 0.09 -17.09 -0.29
C ARG A 79 -0.85 -16.66 -1.41
N SER A 80 -0.41 -15.83 -2.36
CA SER A 80 -1.24 -15.37 -3.48
C SER A 80 -1.27 -16.35 -4.65
N ILE A 81 -0.19 -17.07 -4.93
CA ILE A 81 -0.13 -18.09 -5.99
C ILE A 81 -1.09 -19.27 -5.68
N LEU A 82 -1.29 -19.59 -4.40
CA LEU A 82 -2.28 -20.58 -3.96
C LEU A 82 -3.76 -20.13 -4.08
N LYS A 83 -4.00 -18.83 -4.32
CA LYS A 83 -5.35 -18.25 -4.45
C LYS A 83 -5.70 -17.80 -5.87
N ALA A 84 -4.76 -17.84 -6.80
CA ALA A 84 -4.97 -17.49 -8.19
C ALA A 84 -5.56 -18.68 -8.97
N ASP A 85 -6.74 -19.14 -8.54
CA ASP A 85 -7.69 -19.75 -9.47
C ASP A 85 -9.10 -19.27 -9.09
N THR A 86 -9.90 -19.02 -10.11
CA THR A 86 -11.23 -18.40 -10.11
C THR A 86 -11.31 -16.90 -9.78
N LYS A 87 -11.57 -16.10 -10.81
CA LYS A 87 -12.91 -15.50 -10.99
C LYS A 87 -13.11 -14.93 -12.39
N GLU A 88 -14.12 -15.51 -13.05
CA GLU A 88 -14.74 -15.02 -14.28
C GLU A 88 -15.12 -13.54 -14.20
N LEU A 89 -14.96 -12.85 -15.33
CA LEU A 89 -15.69 -11.63 -15.63
C LEU A 89 -17.20 -11.94 -15.66
N ARG A 90 -17.93 -11.52 -14.64
CA ARG A 90 -19.40 -11.43 -14.70
C ARG A 90 -19.82 -9.99 -14.92
N GLY A 91 -20.09 -9.64 -16.18
CA GLY A 91 -20.83 -8.44 -16.55
C GLY A 91 -22.24 -8.52 -15.97
N GLY A 92 -22.50 -7.75 -14.92
CA GLY A 92 -23.85 -7.59 -14.38
C GLY A 92 -24.71 -6.80 -15.37
N GLN A 93 -25.77 -7.41 -15.85
CA GLN A 93 -26.80 -6.80 -16.68
C GLN A 93 -27.61 -5.81 -15.83
N TRP A 94 -27.61 -4.53 -16.19
CA TRP A 94 -28.33 -3.48 -15.45
C TRP A 94 -29.72 -3.30 -16.05
N GLY A 95 -30.72 -3.94 -15.45
CA GLY A 95 -32.13 -3.63 -15.68
C GLY A 95 -32.51 -2.25 -15.14
N ASP A 96 -33.53 -1.64 -15.74
CA ASP A 96 -34.04 -0.28 -15.51
C ASP A 96 -33.87 0.26 -14.09
N ARG A 97 -32.99 1.26 -13.92
CA ARG A 97 -32.84 2.00 -12.65
C ARG A 97 -33.18 3.48 -12.81
N SER A 98 -33.78 4.03 -11.75
CA SER A 98 -34.20 5.42 -11.61
C SER A 98 -33.06 6.42 -11.90
N ILE A 99 -33.42 7.64 -12.31
CA ILE A 99 -32.47 8.70 -12.71
C ILE A 99 -31.44 9.00 -11.61
N LEU A 100 -31.86 8.96 -10.34
CA LEU A 100 -30.97 9.14 -9.19
C LEU A 100 -29.88 8.06 -9.11
N VAL A 101 -30.21 6.80 -9.38
CA VAL A 101 -29.22 5.72 -9.38
C VAL A 101 -28.25 5.89 -10.54
N ARG A 102 -28.71 6.34 -11.72
CA ARG A 102 -27.82 6.69 -12.83
C ARG A 102 -26.87 7.84 -12.49
N LEU A 103 -27.36 8.87 -11.78
CA LEU A 103 -26.53 9.98 -11.35
C LEU A 103 -25.48 9.52 -10.32
N CYS A 104 -25.89 8.74 -9.32
CA CYS A 104 -24.97 8.16 -8.33
C CYS A 104 -23.93 7.24 -8.99
N LEU A 105 -24.31 6.43 -9.98
CA LEU A 105 -23.37 5.59 -10.72
C LEU A 105 -22.39 6.42 -11.57
N ARG A 106 -22.82 7.54 -12.14
CA ARG A 106 -21.95 8.46 -12.90
C ARG A 106 -20.99 9.22 -11.99
N VAL A 107 -21.46 9.73 -10.85
CA VAL A 107 -20.61 10.37 -9.83
C VAL A 107 -19.63 9.36 -9.26
N ARG A 108 -20.07 8.13 -8.97
CA ARG A 108 -19.20 7.03 -8.58
C ARG A 108 -18.13 6.77 -9.63
N ALA A 109 -18.51 6.53 -10.89
CA ALA A 109 -17.55 6.28 -11.96
C ALA A 109 -16.53 7.42 -12.10
N PHE A 110 -16.98 8.67 -11.97
CA PHE A 110 -16.12 9.84 -12.01
C PHE A 110 -15.10 9.88 -10.86
N ILE A 111 -15.59 9.77 -9.60
CA ILE A 111 -14.74 9.76 -8.40
C ILE A 111 -13.76 8.59 -8.47
N LEU A 112 -14.24 7.43 -8.85
CA LEU A 112 -13.45 6.21 -8.87
C LEU A 112 -12.36 6.23 -9.93
N HIS A 113 -12.68 6.77 -11.11
CA HIS A 113 -11.71 6.90 -12.18
C HIS A 113 -10.60 7.90 -11.86
N HIS A 114 -10.90 8.95 -11.09
CA HIS A 114 -9.90 9.93 -10.67
C HIS A 114 -9.11 9.49 -9.43
N TYR A 115 -9.72 8.77 -8.50
CA TYR A 115 -9.07 8.36 -7.24
C TYR A 115 -8.34 7.02 -7.35
N LEU A 116 -8.89 6.07 -8.11
CA LEU A 116 -8.28 4.77 -8.43
C LEU A 116 -8.22 4.57 -9.95
N PRO A 117 -7.40 5.35 -10.68
CA PRO A 117 -7.15 5.05 -12.08
C PRO A 117 -6.32 3.76 -12.16
N TYR A 118 -6.91 2.77 -12.83
CA TYR A 118 -6.28 1.49 -13.16
C TYR A 118 -5.25 1.66 -14.29
N ASP A 119 -5.48 2.62 -15.20
CA ASP A 119 -4.68 2.81 -16.42
C ASP A 119 -3.59 3.88 -16.32
N LYS A 120 -3.44 4.56 -15.17
CA LYS A 120 -2.47 5.66 -15.00
C LYS A 120 -1.41 5.31 -13.97
N SER A 121 -0.16 5.58 -14.30
CA SER A 121 0.97 5.45 -13.38
C SER A 121 0.91 6.46 -12.24
N ILE A 122 1.70 6.26 -11.18
CA ILE A 122 1.74 7.13 -9.99
C ILE A 122 2.06 8.58 -10.39
N PHE A 123 2.97 8.77 -11.34
CA PHE A 123 3.33 10.10 -11.86
C PHE A 123 2.22 10.70 -12.72
N GLY A 124 1.54 9.89 -13.52
CA GLY A 124 0.33 10.30 -14.23
C GLY A 124 -0.81 10.74 -13.30
N LYS A 125 -0.91 10.15 -12.10
CA LYS A 125 -1.88 10.56 -11.05
C LYS A 125 -1.51 11.90 -10.43
N LEU A 126 -0.23 12.12 -10.13
CA LEU A 126 0.28 13.38 -9.57
C LEU A 126 0.13 14.59 -10.50
N LYS A 127 -0.06 14.37 -11.80
CA LYS A 127 -0.31 15.42 -12.79
C LYS A 127 -1.78 15.83 -12.89
N ASP A 128 -2.69 15.01 -12.37
CA ASP A 128 -4.13 15.32 -12.34
C ASP A 128 -4.41 16.31 -11.19
N PRO A 129 -4.82 17.56 -11.49
CA PRO A 129 -5.00 18.58 -10.47
C PRO A 129 -6.11 18.20 -9.48
N VAL A 130 -7.11 17.43 -9.90
CA VAL A 130 -8.21 16.99 -9.02
C VAL A 130 -7.69 15.99 -8.00
N TYR A 131 -6.87 15.04 -8.45
CA TYR A 131 -6.21 14.07 -7.56
C TYR A 131 -5.32 14.78 -6.55
N VAL A 132 -4.49 15.72 -7.00
CA VAL A 132 -3.60 16.49 -6.12
C VAL A 132 -4.40 17.33 -5.13
N CYS A 133 -5.47 18.00 -5.55
CA CYS A 133 -6.32 18.76 -4.63
C CYS A 133 -6.91 17.87 -3.55
N ILE A 134 -7.46 16.71 -3.88
CA ILE A 134 -8.01 15.79 -2.87
C ILE A 134 -6.87 15.25 -1.99
N MET A 135 -5.72 14.91 -2.57
CA MET A 135 -4.54 14.44 -1.82
C MET A 135 -4.08 15.49 -0.80
N VAL A 136 -3.94 16.75 -1.21
CA VAL A 136 -3.56 17.88 -0.33
C VAL A 136 -4.60 18.07 0.78
N VAL A 137 -5.89 18.03 0.46
CA VAL A 137 -6.97 18.13 1.45
C VAL A 137 -6.90 16.96 2.45
N THR A 138 -6.61 15.74 1.99
CA THR A 138 -6.42 14.59 2.89
C THR A 138 -5.12 14.63 3.68
N LEU A 139 -4.11 15.38 3.22
CA LEU A 139 -2.82 15.55 3.88
C LEU A 139 -2.88 16.59 5.01
N LEU A 140 -3.87 17.49 4.98
CA LEU A 140 -4.10 18.43 6.08
C LEU A 140 -4.44 17.64 7.36
N PRO A 141 -3.85 17.99 8.51
CA PRO A 141 -4.05 17.29 9.79
C PRO A 141 -5.42 17.57 10.43
N VAL A 142 -6.47 17.75 9.61
CA VAL A 142 -7.85 17.93 10.06
C VAL A 142 -8.51 16.55 10.14
N HIS A 143 -8.41 15.92 11.31
CA HIS A 143 -8.95 14.59 11.60
C HIS A 143 -10.37 14.31 11.06
N PRO A 144 -11.38 15.19 11.21
CA PRO A 144 -12.74 14.87 10.75
C PRO A 144 -12.89 14.90 9.22
N LEU A 145 -12.23 15.82 8.52
CA LEU A 145 -12.32 15.93 7.06
C LEU A 145 -11.81 14.67 6.38
N ARG A 146 -10.67 14.15 6.85
CA ARG A 146 -10.08 12.92 6.34
C ARG A 146 -11.04 11.74 6.50
N THR A 147 -11.62 11.56 7.68
CA THR A 147 -12.56 10.45 7.96
C THR A 147 -13.81 10.53 7.07
N ILE A 148 -14.32 11.74 6.83
CA ILE A 148 -15.47 11.94 5.93
C ILE A 148 -15.11 11.58 4.49
N VAL A 149 -13.99 12.07 3.96
CA VAL A 149 -13.56 11.81 2.58
C VAL A 149 -13.34 10.32 2.35
N PHE A 150 -12.56 9.65 3.19
CA PHE A 150 -12.32 8.21 3.08
C PHE A 150 -13.59 7.39 3.35
N GLY A 151 -14.48 7.85 4.23
CA GLY A 151 -15.77 7.21 4.48
C GLY A 151 -16.70 7.24 3.27
N VAL A 152 -16.82 8.40 2.61
CA VAL A 152 -17.60 8.53 1.36
C VAL A 152 -17.01 7.62 0.27
N LEU A 153 -15.68 7.60 0.14
CA LEU A 153 -15.01 6.79 -0.87
C LEU A 153 -15.21 5.28 -0.62
N LEU A 154 -15.16 4.85 0.64
CA LEU A 154 -15.44 3.48 1.06
C LEU A 154 -16.88 3.08 0.74
N VAL A 155 -17.85 3.95 1.01
CA VAL A 155 -19.27 3.72 0.68
C VAL A 155 -19.45 3.58 -0.83
N CYS A 156 -18.81 4.44 -1.63
CA CYS A 156 -18.81 4.33 -3.09
C CYS A 156 -18.14 3.06 -3.62
N LEU A 157 -17.20 2.48 -2.85
CA LEU A 157 -16.50 1.24 -3.20
C LEU A 157 -17.37 0.01 -2.90
N LEU A 158 -18.01 -0.04 -1.73
CA LEU A 158 -18.74 -1.20 -1.22
C LEU A 158 -20.15 -1.37 -1.81
N LEU A 159 -20.78 -0.30 -2.26
CA LEU A 159 -22.15 -0.33 -2.79
C LEU A 159 -22.16 -0.11 -4.32
N PRO A 160 -22.99 -0.85 -5.10
CA PRO A 160 -23.88 -1.96 -4.74
C PRO A 160 -23.29 -3.38 -4.95
N ASN A 161 -22.10 -3.48 -5.56
CA ASN A 161 -21.46 -4.75 -5.88
C ASN A 161 -20.24 -4.96 -4.99
N LYS A 162 -19.88 -6.23 -4.77
CA LYS A 162 -18.66 -6.59 -4.06
C LYS A 162 -17.45 -5.91 -4.74
N PRO A 163 -16.65 -5.12 -4.02
CA PRO A 163 -15.49 -4.45 -4.59
C PRO A 163 -14.45 -5.47 -5.02
N ASP A 164 -13.71 -5.12 -6.08
CA ASP A 164 -12.54 -5.88 -6.50
C ASP A 164 -11.45 -5.83 -5.41
N GLU A 165 -10.75 -6.95 -5.21
CA GLU A 165 -9.80 -7.12 -4.11
C GLU A 165 -8.59 -6.20 -4.28
N TYR A 166 -8.10 -6.06 -5.52
CA TYR A 166 -7.00 -5.15 -5.85
C TYR A 166 -7.35 -3.70 -5.49
N MET A 167 -8.53 -3.29 -5.91
CA MET A 167 -9.07 -1.96 -5.70
C MET A 167 -9.24 -1.63 -4.20
N LEU A 168 -9.74 -2.59 -3.41
CA LEU A 168 -9.87 -2.45 -1.97
C LEU A 168 -8.50 -2.36 -1.27
N LEU A 169 -7.52 -3.17 -1.71
CA LEU A 169 -6.16 -3.13 -1.18
C LEU A 169 -5.48 -1.79 -1.47
N THR A 170 -5.58 -1.28 -2.70
CA THR A 170 -5.06 0.04 -3.06
C THR A 170 -5.67 1.14 -2.18
N PHE A 171 -6.98 1.08 -1.91
CA PHE A 171 -7.65 2.00 -0.99
C PHE A 171 -7.08 1.93 0.43
N ILE A 172 -6.92 0.72 0.99
CA ILE A 172 -6.40 0.52 2.36
C ILE A 172 -4.95 1.02 2.46
N LEU A 173 -4.11 0.73 1.46
CA LEU A 173 -2.72 1.17 1.44
C LEU A 173 -2.61 2.69 1.38
N LEU A 174 -3.43 3.35 0.55
CA LEU A 174 -3.48 4.82 0.48
C LEU A 174 -3.98 5.43 1.80
N PHE A 175 -5.02 4.84 2.41
CA PHE A 175 -5.55 5.30 3.70
C PHE A 175 -4.52 5.19 4.82
N LYS A 176 -3.84 4.05 4.95
CA LYS A 176 -2.78 3.88 5.95
C LYS A 176 -1.55 4.72 5.64
N GLY A 177 -1.17 4.84 4.37
CA GLY A 177 -0.06 5.69 3.93
C GLY A 177 -0.26 7.16 4.29
N THR A 178 -1.47 7.69 4.07
CA THR A 178 -1.80 9.07 4.46
C THR A 178 -1.83 9.25 5.98
N GLN A 179 -2.25 8.25 6.75
CA GLN A 179 -2.14 8.31 8.22
C GLN A 179 -0.69 8.32 8.70
N PHE A 180 0.19 7.54 8.07
CA PHE A 180 1.60 7.53 8.39
C PHE A 180 2.27 8.87 8.05
N LEU A 181 2.01 9.42 6.87
CA LEU A 181 2.56 10.71 6.45
C LEU A 181 2.01 11.86 7.30
N THR A 182 0.68 11.97 7.44
CA THR A 182 0.10 13.10 8.15
C THR A 182 0.25 12.96 9.66
N GLY A 183 0.08 11.77 10.22
CA GLY A 183 0.15 11.56 11.67
C GLY A 183 1.57 11.31 12.15
N GLY A 184 2.26 10.33 11.56
CA GLY A 184 3.59 9.93 11.98
C GLY A 184 4.67 10.94 11.60
N PHE A 185 4.75 11.30 10.31
CA PHE A 185 5.84 12.16 9.84
C PHE A 185 5.73 13.60 10.35
N THR A 186 4.51 14.18 10.42
CA THR A 186 4.37 15.55 10.93
C THR A 186 4.68 15.64 12.42
N THR A 187 4.23 14.67 13.23
CA THR A 187 4.52 14.66 14.68
C THR A 187 5.99 14.40 14.95
N LEU A 188 6.64 13.54 14.16
CA LEU A 188 8.08 13.35 14.19
C LEU A 188 8.81 14.66 13.89
N LEU A 189 8.40 15.38 12.84
CA LEU A 189 9.04 16.63 12.44
C LEU A 189 8.84 17.71 13.50
N THR A 190 7.62 17.88 14.03
CA THR A 190 7.35 18.87 15.09
C THR A 190 8.11 18.55 16.37
N GLY A 191 8.15 17.27 16.78
CA GLY A 191 8.90 16.84 17.95
C GLY A 191 10.41 17.02 17.78
N THR A 192 10.94 16.71 16.60
CA THR A 192 12.36 16.93 16.27
C THR A 192 12.71 18.42 16.30
N MET A 193 11.87 19.27 15.69
CA MET A 193 12.07 20.71 15.69
C MET A 193 12.01 21.31 17.10
N GLN A 194 11.04 20.87 17.92
CA GLN A 194 10.94 21.28 19.32
C GLN A 194 12.17 20.86 20.11
N TYR A 195 12.64 19.63 19.94
CA TYR A 195 13.87 19.14 20.56
C TYR A 195 15.09 20.00 20.18
N PHE A 196 15.30 20.25 18.89
CA PHE A 196 16.43 21.06 18.43
C PHE A 196 16.35 22.52 18.89
N TYR A 197 15.13 23.07 18.93
CA TYR A 197 14.89 24.42 19.45
C TYR A 197 15.26 24.51 20.94
N CYS A 198 14.75 23.58 21.76
CA CYS A 198 15.06 23.51 23.19
C CYS A 198 16.56 23.30 23.45
N PHE A 199 17.20 22.38 22.72
CA PHE A 199 18.63 22.13 22.83
C PHE A 199 19.49 23.35 22.48
N SER A 200 19.05 24.16 21.50
CA SER A 200 19.83 25.31 21.01
C SER A 200 19.64 26.56 21.87
N VAL A 201 18.44 26.79 22.41
CA VAL A 201 18.10 28.03 23.14
C VAL A 201 18.21 27.86 24.66
N HIS A 202 17.80 26.71 25.23
CA HIS A 202 17.68 26.50 26.68
C HIS A 202 18.58 25.36 27.16
N LYS A 203 19.90 25.55 27.06
CA LYS A 203 20.88 24.53 27.50
C LYS A 203 20.82 24.17 28.99
N GLN A 204 20.43 25.12 29.86
CA GLN A 204 20.40 24.90 31.31
C GLN A 204 19.08 24.30 31.81
N ASP A 205 17.96 24.50 31.08
CA ASP A 205 16.61 24.04 31.45
C ASP A 205 16.00 23.12 30.38
N PHE A 206 16.81 22.19 29.86
CA PHE A 206 16.40 21.30 28.78
C PHE A 206 15.19 20.41 29.15
N LEU A 207 15.17 19.86 30.37
CA LEU A 207 14.08 18.98 30.82
C LEU A 207 12.73 19.70 30.84
N SER A 208 12.70 20.95 31.29
CA SER A 208 11.48 21.76 31.38
C SER A 208 10.92 22.21 30.03
N CYS A 209 11.70 22.09 28.94
CA CYS A 209 11.30 22.51 27.58
C CYS A 209 10.78 21.33 26.72
N VAL A 210 11.13 20.09 27.13
CA VAL A 210 10.77 18.86 26.42
C VAL A 210 9.53 18.18 27.00
N GLU A 211 9.27 18.34 28.31
CA GLU A 211 8.00 17.96 28.95
C GLU A 211 6.81 18.82 28.47
#